data_AF-A0A7X6VAG4-F1
#
_entry.id   AF-A0A7X6VAG4-F1
#
_cell.length_a   1.000
_cell.length_b   1.000
_cell.length_c   1.000
_cell.angle_alpha   90.00
_cell.angle_beta   90.00
_cell.angle_gamma   90.00
#
_symmetry.space_group_name_H-M   'P 1'
#
loop_
_entity.id
_entity.type
_entity.pdbx_description
1 polymer ?
#
loop_
_entity_poly.entity_id
_entity_poly.type
_entity_poly.pdbx_seq_one_letter_code
_entity_poly.pdbx_strand_id
1 'polypeptide(L)'
;MRSGKKGFTLIEMIIAVGLLAVLSVGIIRLFVVSQVSHDKAVDVDYAVLETNALIEEFQVTENPAEKAKRFTIYYDSNWERSEIKGSDTLYAIFGDLAQLSKDKEGLLHLDLRAVRLKPYPMEKNDEHEIYKVSVVVEDMSYWSEINDGEV
;
A
#
# COMPACT_ATOMS: atom_id res chain seq x y z
N MET A 1 -12.26 -68.96 6.60
CA MET A 1 -12.63 -68.28 7.87
C MET A 1 -12.71 -66.78 7.58
N ARG A 2 -13.90 -66.17 7.65
CA ARG A 2 -14.09 -64.74 7.33
C ARG A 2 -13.68 -63.91 8.55
N SER A 3 -12.57 -63.20 8.42
CA SER A 3 -12.04 -62.24 9.40
C SER A 3 -13.10 -61.18 9.74
N GLY A 4 -13.30 -60.95 11.04
CA GLY A 4 -14.32 -60.06 11.59
C GLY A 4 -14.11 -58.61 11.20
N LYS A 5 -15.02 -58.08 10.38
CA LYS A 5 -15.13 -56.63 10.12
C LYS A 5 -15.90 -55.99 11.29
N LYS A 6 -15.19 -55.40 12.26
CA LYS A 6 -15.81 -54.50 13.24
C LYS A 6 -16.16 -53.18 12.54
N GLY A 7 -17.44 -52.81 12.51
CA GLY A 7 -17.89 -51.51 12.03
C GLY A 7 -17.51 -50.40 13.00
N PHE A 8 -17.52 -49.15 12.52
CA PHE A 8 -17.34 -47.96 13.37
C PHE A 8 -18.50 -47.81 14.35
N THR A 9 -18.17 -47.47 15.60
CA THR A 9 -19.18 -47.14 16.60
C THR A 9 -19.70 -45.71 16.40
N LEU A 10 -20.94 -45.46 16.81
CA LEU A 10 -21.56 -44.13 16.70
C LEU A 10 -20.73 -43.05 17.42
N ILE A 11 -20.12 -43.40 18.56
CA ILE A 11 -19.28 -42.48 19.35
C ILE A 11 -17.99 -42.10 18.59
N GLU A 12 -17.32 -43.05 17.95
CA GLU A 12 -16.12 -42.77 17.15
C GLU A 12 -16.43 -41.87 15.96
N MET A 13 -17.60 -42.03 15.34
CA MET A 13 -18.06 -41.16 14.26
C MET A 13 -18.28 -39.72 14.75
N ILE A 14 -18.93 -39.54 15.89
CA ILE A 14 -19.16 -38.22 16.49
C ILE A 14 -17.83 -37.54 16.81
N ILE A 15 -16.88 -38.26 17.42
CA ILE A 15 -15.55 -37.72 17.76
C ILE A 15 -14.78 -37.35 16.49
N ALA A 16 -14.78 -38.22 15.46
CA ALA A 16 -14.08 -37.95 14.20
C ALA A 16 -14.64 -36.72 13.49
N VAL A 17 -15.96 -36.57 13.43
CA VAL A 17 -16.62 -35.39 12.83
C VAL A 17 -16.31 -34.13 13.65
N GLY A 18 -16.31 -34.22 14.98
CA GLY A 18 -15.93 -33.10 15.85
C GLY A 18 -14.50 -32.63 15.61
N LEU A 19 -13.54 -33.56 15.52
CA LEU A 19 -12.14 -33.25 15.20
C LEU A 19 -12.00 -32.64 13.81
N LEU A 20 -12.69 -33.21 12.81
CA LEU A 20 -12.71 -32.66 11.44
C LEU A 20 -13.25 -31.24 11.40
N ALA A 21 -14.31 -30.93 12.15
CA ALA A 21 -14.88 -29.59 12.20
C ALA A 21 -13.87 -28.57 12.76
N VAL A 22 -13.20 -28.91 13.86
CA VAL A 22 -12.18 -28.03 14.47
C VAL A 22 -10.99 -27.84 13.53
N LEU A 23 -10.51 -28.91 12.89
CA LEU A 23 -9.42 -28.83 11.91
C LEU A 23 -9.80 -27.98 10.69
N SER A 24 -11.03 -28.13 10.20
CA SER A 24 -11.54 -27.36 9.05
C SER A 24 -11.53 -25.86 9.34
N VAL A 25 -12.00 -25.45 10.53
CA VAL A 25 -11.95 -24.04 10.95
C VAL A 25 -10.51 -23.53 11.00
N GLY A 26 -9.57 -24.34 11.50
CA GLY A 26 -8.14 -24.00 11.51
C GLY A 26 -7.58 -23.77 10.11
N ILE A 27 -7.87 -24.67 9.17
CA ILE A 27 -7.41 -24.58 7.78
C ILE A 27 -7.97 -23.33 7.09
N ILE A 28 -9.25 -23.02 7.28
CA ILE A 28 -9.88 -21.82 6.69
C ILE A 28 -9.19 -20.55 7.21
N ARG A 29 -8.91 -20.47 8.51
CA ARG A 29 -8.21 -19.31 9.09
C ARG A 29 -6.81 -19.14 8.50
N LEU A 30 -6.06 -20.22 8.35
CA LEU A 30 -4.74 -20.18 7.72
C LEU A 30 -4.82 -19.69 6.28
N PHE A 31 -5.83 -20.13 5.53
CA PHE A 31 -6.04 -19.69 4.15
C PHE A 31 -6.33 -18.19 4.06
N VAL A 32 -7.21 -17.66 4.93
CA VAL A 32 -7.52 -16.23 4.98
C VAL A 32 -6.27 -15.41 5.32
N VAL A 33 -5.49 -15.84 6.32
CA VAL A 33 -4.25 -15.16 6.70
C VAL A 33 -3.22 -15.19 5.56
N SER A 34 -3.11 -16.31 4.86
CA SER A 34 -2.22 -16.44 3.70
C SER A 34 -2.64 -15.50 2.56
N GLN A 35 -3.94 -15.41 2.27
CA GLN A 35 -4.46 -14.51 1.25
C GLN A 35 -4.18 -13.04 1.61
N VAL A 36 -4.47 -12.63 2.85
CA VAL A 36 -4.19 -11.26 3.32
C VAL A 36 -2.69 -10.95 3.23
N SER A 37 -1.83 -11.91 3.56
CA SER A 37 -0.38 -11.73 3.47
C SER A 37 0.07 -11.56 2.03
N HIS A 38 -0.52 -12.32 1.09
CA HIS A 38 -0.26 -12.16 -0.33
C HIS A 38 -0.73 -10.80 -0.84
N ASP A 39 -1.95 -10.38 -0.52
CA ASP A 39 -2.51 -9.09 -0.92
C ASP A 39 -1.65 -7.93 -0.38
N LYS A 40 -1.17 -8.02 0.86
CA LYS A 40 -0.24 -7.04 1.44
C LYS A 40 1.08 -6.95 0.69
N ALA A 41 1.65 -8.10 0.31
CA ALA A 41 2.90 -8.10 -0.45
C ALA A 41 2.72 -7.44 -1.82
N VAL A 42 1.63 -7.78 -2.53
CA VAL A 42 1.27 -7.16 -3.81
C VAL A 42 1.05 -5.65 -3.67
N ASP A 43 0.31 -5.23 -2.63
CA ASP A 43 0.05 -3.81 -2.38
C ASP A 43 1.35 -3.03 -2.09
N VAL A 44 2.30 -3.62 -1.38
CA VAL A 44 3.62 -3.01 -1.13
C VAL A 44 4.40 -2.85 -2.43
N ASP A 45 4.44 -3.87 -3.30
CA ASP A 45 5.16 -3.81 -4.57
C ASP A 45 4.63 -2.68 -5.46
N TYR A 46 3.30 -2.57 -5.59
CA TYR A 46 2.68 -1.48 -6.34
C TYR A 46 2.87 -0.11 -5.67
N ALA A 47 2.77 -0.03 -4.35
CA ALA A 47 3.02 1.22 -3.62
C ALA A 47 4.44 1.73 -3.86
N VAL A 48 5.43 0.85 -3.85
CA VAL A 48 6.84 1.20 -4.13
C VAL A 48 7.00 1.65 -5.58
N LEU A 49 6.41 0.93 -6.55
CA LEU A 49 6.47 1.31 -7.96
C LEU A 49 5.85 2.69 -8.21
N GLU A 50 4.63 2.92 -7.74
CA GLU A 50 3.92 4.20 -7.95
C GLU A 50 4.59 5.35 -7.20
N THR A 51 5.06 5.14 -5.96
CA THR A 51 5.79 6.20 -5.24
C THR A 51 7.11 6.55 -5.91
N ASN A 52 7.86 5.57 -6.43
CA ASN A 52 9.08 5.84 -7.20
C ASN A 52 8.76 6.57 -8.51
N ALA A 53 7.72 6.16 -9.24
CA ALA A 53 7.28 6.86 -10.44
C ALA A 53 6.90 8.32 -10.16
N LEU A 54 6.25 8.59 -9.03
CA LEU A 54 5.95 9.95 -8.60
C LEU A 54 7.23 10.73 -8.27
N ILE A 55 8.19 10.13 -7.56
CA ILE A 55 9.48 10.78 -7.26
C ILE A 55 10.18 11.20 -8.56
N GLU A 56 10.21 10.33 -9.56
CA GLU A 56 10.78 10.62 -10.89
C GLU A 56 10.02 11.76 -11.59
N GLU A 57 8.68 11.75 -11.53
CA GLU A 57 7.84 12.83 -12.08
C GLU A 57 8.17 14.19 -11.44
N PHE A 58 8.39 14.23 -10.12
CA PHE A 58 8.77 15.46 -9.40
C PHE A 58 10.20 15.91 -9.66
N GLN A 59 11.13 15.00 -9.99
CA GLN A 59 12.51 15.36 -10.38
C GLN A 59 12.59 16.03 -11.75
N VAL A 60 11.69 15.68 -12.66
CA VAL A 60 11.68 16.20 -14.04
C VAL A 60 10.84 17.47 -14.18
N THR A 61 9.92 17.73 -13.25
CA THR A 61 9.02 18.88 -13.31
C THR A 61 9.77 20.18 -13.01
N GLU A 62 9.70 21.15 -13.93
CA GLU A 62 10.16 22.51 -13.69
C GLU A 62 9.20 23.23 -12.71
N ASN A 63 9.75 23.87 -11.68
CA ASN A 63 9.05 24.68 -10.67
C ASN A 63 8.17 23.93 -9.63
N PRO A 64 8.73 22.95 -8.90
CA PRO A 64 8.07 22.31 -7.75
C PRO A 64 7.92 23.24 -6.53
N ALA A 65 8.75 24.28 -6.37
CA ALA A 65 8.73 25.18 -5.21
C ALA A 65 7.51 26.12 -5.12
N GLU A 66 6.85 26.49 -6.23
CA GLU A 66 5.62 27.30 -6.17
C GLU A 66 4.44 26.59 -5.48
N LYS A 67 4.58 25.30 -5.20
CA LYS A 67 3.56 24.46 -4.58
C LYS A 67 4.14 23.73 -3.38
N ALA A 68 4.16 24.39 -2.22
CA ALA A 68 4.00 23.72 -0.93
C ALA A 68 2.59 23.07 -0.82
N LYS A 69 2.21 22.25 -1.82
CA LYS A 69 0.89 21.64 -1.94
C LYS A 69 1.01 20.19 -1.54
N ARG A 70 0.39 19.90 -0.40
CA ARG A 70 -0.15 18.57 -0.16
C ARG A 70 -1.01 18.15 -1.34
N PHE A 71 -0.75 16.97 -1.85
CA PHE A 71 -1.54 16.37 -2.92
C PHE A 71 -1.97 14.97 -2.51
N THR A 72 -3.05 14.51 -3.13
CA THR A 72 -3.57 13.16 -2.93
C THR A 72 -3.89 12.57 -4.29
N ILE A 73 -3.35 11.39 -4.57
CA ILE A 73 -3.68 10.61 -5.76
C ILE A 73 -4.45 9.38 -5.30
N TYR A 74 -5.58 9.12 -5.94
CA TYR A 74 -6.45 8.00 -5.61
C TYR A 74 -6.27 6.87 -6.62
N TYR A 75 -6.39 5.64 -6.14
CA TYR A 75 -6.25 4.44 -6.96
C TYR A 75 -7.38 3.44 -6.67
N ASP A 76 -7.78 2.71 -7.70
CA ASP A 76 -8.76 1.62 -7.60
C ASP A 76 -8.10 0.31 -7.12
N SER A 77 -8.80 -0.83 -7.18
CA SER A 77 -8.26 -2.12 -6.77
C SER A 77 -7.15 -2.67 -7.67
N ASN A 78 -6.99 -2.14 -8.88
CA ASN A 78 -5.98 -2.55 -9.84
C ASN A 78 -4.80 -1.57 -9.89
N TRP A 79 -4.73 -0.63 -8.93
CA TRP A 79 -3.74 0.45 -8.93
C TRP A 79 -3.84 1.37 -10.15
N GLU A 80 -5.03 1.54 -10.72
CA GLU A 80 -5.28 2.51 -11.78
C GLU A 80 -5.64 3.88 -11.18
N ARG A 81 -4.99 4.94 -11.68
CA ARG A 81 -5.17 6.31 -11.18
C ARG A 81 -6.61 6.78 -11.42
N SER A 82 -7.20 7.38 -10.39
CA SER A 82 -8.51 8.01 -10.43
C SER A 82 -8.39 9.48 -10.00
N GLU A 83 -8.96 10.39 -10.80
CA GLU A 83 -8.91 11.83 -10.52
C GLU A 83 -9.78 12.23 -9.30
N ILE A 84 -10.77 11.41 -8.96
CA ILE A 84 -11.75 11.69 -7.90
C ILE A 84 -11.88 10.46 -7.00
N LYS A 85 -12.04 10.69 -5.70
CA LYS A 85 -12.39 9.64 -4.73
C LYS A 85 -13.77 9.08 -5.07
N GLY A 86 -13.80 7.92 -5.71
CA GLY A 86 -15.00 7.17 -6.08
C GLY A 86 -15.37 6.11 -5.04
N SER A 87 -16.47 5.39 -5.27
CA SER A 87 -16.85 4.22 -4.48
C SER A 87 -15.82 3.09 -4.55
N ASP A 88 -15.11 3.02 -5.67
CA ASP A 88 -14.23 1.92 -6.03
C ASP A 88 -12.77 2.20 -5.64
N THR A 89 -12.50 3.40 -5.12
CA THR A 89 -11.18 3.76 -4.60
C THR A 89 -10.81 2.86 -3.42
N LEU A 90 -9.65 2.24 -3.53
CA LEU A 90 -9.11 1.33 -2.54
C LEU A 90 -7.81 1.85 -1.92
N TYR A 91 -7.02 2.62 -2.67
CA TYR A 91 -5.76 3.15 -2.20
C TYR A 91 -5.65 4.66 -2.42
N ALA A 92 -4.76 5.29 -1.66
CA ALA A 92 -4.40 6.68 -1.85
C ALA A 92 -2.91 6.87 -1.56
N ILE A 93 -2.25 7.72 -2.35
CA ILE A 93 -0.91 8.23 -2.05
C ILE A 93 -1.07 9.69 -1.65
N PHE A 94 -0.67 10.00 -0.42
CA PHE A 94 -0.57 11.37 0.07
C PHE A 94 0.86 11.86 -0.11
N GLY A 95 1.03 12.98 -0.78
CA GLY A 95 2.30 13.68 -0.90
C GLY A 95 2.30 14.98 -0.13
N ASP A 96 3.40 15.28 0.56
CA ASP A 96 3.69 16.60 1.13
C ASP A 96 5.06 17.05 0.60
N LEU A 97 5.14 18.30 0.17
CA LEU A 97 6.32 18.88 -0.46
C LEU A 97 6.69 20.15 0.30
N ALA A 98 7.84 20.14 0.95
CA ALA A 98 8.26 21.20 1.87
C ALA A 98 9.71 21.60 1.60
N GLN A 99 10.03 22.88 1.72
CA GLN A 99 11.42 23.34 1.57
C GLN A 99 12.31 22.77 2.69
N LEU A 100 13.49 22.26 2.33
CA LEU A 100 14.36 21.56 3.28
C LEU A 100 14.88 22.50 4.38
N SER A 101 15.24 23.73 4.02
CA SER A 101 15.59 24.80 4.97
C SER A 101 15.64 26.15 4.26
N LYS A 102 15.46 27.25 5.00
CA LYS A 102 15.63 28.62 4.48
C LYS A 102 17.03 28.90 3.90
N ASP A 103 18.03 28.13 4.33
CA ASP A 103 19.43 28.32 3.98
C ASP A 103 19.88 27.43 2.81
N LYS A 104 18.98 26.56 2.31
CA LYS A 104 19.21 25.64 1.19
C LYS A 104 18.09 25.79 0.16
N GLU A 105 18.08 26.96 -0.46
CA GLU A 105 17.23 27.23 -1.60
C GLU A 105 17.53 26.22 -2.74
N GLY A 106 16.49 25.84 -3.48
CA GLY A 106 16.60 24.80 -4.52
C GLY A 106 16.51 23.35 -4.05
N LEU A 107 16.36 23.05 -2.75
CA LEU A 107 16.15 21.69 -2.23
C LEU A 107 14.80 21.53 -1.52
N LEU A 108 14.04 20.53 -1.94
CA LEU A 108 12.70 20.23 -1.44
C LEU A 108 12.67 18.83 -0.81
N HIS A 109 11.94 18.69 0.28
CA HIS A 109 11.60 17.43 0.93
C HIS A 109 10.26 16.95 0.41
N LEU A 110 10.24 15.78 -0.21
CA LEU A 110 9.05 15.10 -0.69
C LEU A 110 8.75 13.91 0.22
N ASP A 111 7.65 14.00 0.95
CA ASP A 111 7.10 12.93 1.77
C ASP A 111 5.94 12.27 1.05
N LEU A 112 6.05 10.98 0.75
CA LEU A 112 4.99 10.17 0.16
C LEU A 112 4.53 9.11 1.16
N ARG A 113 3.21 8.98 1.30
CA ARG A 113 2.57 7.95 2.13
C ARG A 113 1.46 7.25 1.35
N ALA A 114 1.68 5.99 1.02
CA ALA A 114 0.70 5.11 0.41
C ALA A 114 -0.14 4.42 1.50
N VAL A 115 -1.47 4.52 1.36
CA VAL A 115 -2.43 3.91 2.29
C VAL A 115 -3.48 3.09 1.55
N ARG A 116 -3.99 2.06 2.24
CA ARG A 116 -5.21 1.35 1.85
C ARG A 116 -6.39 1.93 2.60
N LEU A 117 -7.38 2.44 1.88
CA LEU A 117 -8.55 3.11 2.46
C LEU A 117 -9.58 2.16 3.07
N LYS A 118 -9.59 0.89 2.64
CA LYS A 118 -10.49 -0.16 3.17
C LYS A 118 -9.66 -1.23 3.90
N PRO A 119 -10.15 -1.80 5.01
CA PRO A 119 -9.39 -2.72 5.82
C PRO A 119 -9.18 -4.05 5.08
N TYR A 120 -8.08 -4.74 5.39
CA TYR A 120 -7.92 -6.13 4.97
C TYR A 120 -8.95 -7.04 5.66
N PRO A 121 -9.32 -8.17 5.04
CA PRO A 121 -10.12 -9.19 5.71
C PRO A 121 -9.61 -9.50 7.12
N MET A 122 -10.52 -9.53 8.10
CA MET A 122 -10.23 -9.76 9.53
C MET A 122 -9.47 -8.63 10.26
N GLU A 123 -9.12 -7.55 9.58
CA GLU A 123 -8.57 -6.34 10.19
C GLU A 123 -9.65 -5.27 10.35
N LYS A 124 -9.42 -4.32 11.26
CA LYS A 124 -10.35 -3.22 11.55
C LYS A 124 -9.76 -1.84 11.27
N ASN A 125 -8.51 -1.80 10.83
CA ASN A 125 -7.81 -0.53 10.63
C ASN A 125 -8.12 -0.01 9.24
N ASP A 126 -9.00 0.96 9.17
CA ASP A 126 -9.18 1.77 7.98
C ASP A 126 -7.92 2.65 7.81
N GLU A 127 -7.59 3.00 6.56
CA GLU A 127 -6.36 3.77 6.25
C GLU A 127 -5.05 3.10 6.70
N HIS A 128 -4.92 1.79 6.46
CA HIS A 128 -3.68 1.06 6.73
C HIS A 128 -2.52 1.64 5.90
N GLU A 129 -1.46 2.11 6.57
CA GLU A 129 -0.23 2.55 5.90
C GLU A 129 0.47 1.34 5.27
N ILE A 130 0.58 1.35 3.95
CA ILE A 130 1.26 0.30 3.18
C ILE A 130 2.75 0.61 3.12
N TYR A 131 3.07 1.85 2.78
CA TYR A 131 4.44 2.29 2.53
C TYR A 131 4.58 3.79 2.76
N LYS A 132 5.75 4.20 3.25
CA LYS A 132 6.10 5.60 3.45
C LYS A 132 7.55 5.83 3.03
N VAL A 133 7.78 6.88 2.26
CA VAL A 133 9.11 7.28 1.81
C VAL A 133 9.27 8.79 1.89
N SER A 134 10.47 9.23 2.23
CA SER A 134 10.85 10.62 2.33
C SER A 134 12.13 10.81 1.52
N VAL A 135 12.10 11.70 0.54
CA VAL A 135 13.25 11.97 -0.34
C VAL A 135 13.52 13.46 -0.47
N VAL A 136 14.77 13.80 -0.76
CA VAL A 136 15.14 15.17 -1.13
C VAL A 136 15.17 15.25 -2.66
N VAL A 137 14.50 16.26 -3.20
CA VAL A 137 14.38 16.54 -4.63
C VAL A 137 14.98 17.92 -4.89
N GLU A 138 15.70 18.07 -6.00
CA GLU A 138 16.26 19.33 -6.44
C GLU A 138 15.24 20.09 -7.28
N ASP A 139 15.07 21.38 -7.00
CA ASP A 139 14.29 22.27 -7.84
C ASP A 139 15.18 22.76 -8.99
N MET A 140 15.01 22.15 -10.16
CA MET A 140 15.77 22.51 -11.36
C MET A 140 15.48 23.93 -11.85
N SER A 141 14.33 24.52 -11.51
CA SER A 141 13.99 25.89 -11.91
C SER A 141 14.82 26.94 -11.17
N TYR A 142 15.19 26.67 -9.91
CA TYR A 142 16.09 27.52 -9.13
C TYR A 142 17.47 27.64 -9.80
N TRP A 143 17.99 26.54 -10.33
CA TRP A 143 19.29 26.52 -10.99
C TRP A 143 19.29 27.13 -12.39
N SER A 144 18.15 27.11 -13.11
CA SER A 144 18.03 27.84 -14.38
C SER A 144 17.98 29.35 -14.18
N GLU A 145 17.30 29.85 -13.14
CA GLU A 145 17.23 31.29 -12.86
C GLU A 145 18.57 31.90 -12.45
N ILE A 146 19.41 31.14 -11.73
CA ILE A 146 20.77 31.58 -11.35
C ILE A 146 21.65 31.79 -12.59
N ASN A 147 21.51 30.95 -13.62
CA ASN A 147 22.34 31.05 -14.82
C ASN A 147 21.92 32.21 -15.75
N ASP A 148 20.65 32.64 -15.73
CA ASP A 148 20.17 33.78 -16.53
C ASP A 148 20.44 35.15 -15.86
N GLY A 149 20.84 35.16 -14.57
CA GLY A 149 21.18 36.36 -13.81
C GLY A 149 22.65 36.81 -13.91
N GLU A 150 23.53 36.00 -14.51
CA GLU A 150 24.94 36.32 -14.78
C GLU A 150 25.17 36.67 -16.27
N VAL A 151 24.58 37.78 -16.75
CA VAL A 151 24.99 38.45 -18.01
C VAL A 151 25.07 39.96 -17.83
#